data_AF-A0A2A3JX76-F1
#
_entry.id   AF-A0A2A3JX76-F1
#
_cell.length_a   1.000
_cell.length_b   1.000
_cell.length_c   1.000
_cell.angle_alpha   90.00
_cell.angle_beta   90.00
_cell.angle_gamma   90.00
#
_symmetry.space_group_name_H-M   'P 1'
#
loop_
_entity.id
_entity.type
_entity.pdbx_description
1 polymer ?
#
loop_
_entity_poly.entity_id
_entity_poly.type
_entity_poly.pdbx_seq_one_letter_code
_entity_poly.pdbx_strand_id
1 'polypeptide(L)'
;MHAFLSCRGGAALVLCSLIASPGAAADPSTGAQAWTANCAKCHRDPARIASAIPVPNDTAGAARLDRFLADHHARDASTRAAIISWLQDQASQ
;
A
#
# COMPACT_ATOMS: atom_id res chain seq x y z
N MET A 1 47.51 3.55 -43.95
CA MET A 1 48.31 4.56 -43.21
C MET A 1 47.38 5.16 -42.17
N HIS A 2 47.73 5.04 -40.89
CA HIS A 2 46.90 5.37 -39.73
C HIS A 2 46.72 6.89 -39.58
N ALA A 3 45.53 7.33 -39.15
CA ALA A 3 45.38 8.45 -38.23
C ALA A 3 44.02 8.39 -37.54
N PHE A 4 44.02 7.91 -36.30
CA PHE A 4 42.95 8.10 -35.33
C PHE A 4 42.94 9.57 -34.90
N LEU A 5 41.79 10.25 -34.97
CA LEU A 5 41.56 11.44 -34.18
C LEU A 5 40.19 11.36 -33.52
N SER A 6 40.25 11.13 -32.22
CA SER A 6 39.14 11.02 -31.28
C SER A 6 38.30 12.29 -31.24
N CYS A 7 36.99 12.14 -31.46
CA CYS A 7 36.01 13.15 -31.08
C CYS A 7 35.25 12.62 -29.86
N ARG A 8 35.67 13.04 -28.66
CA ARG A 8 34.95 12.82 -27.40
C ARG A 8 33.74 13.76 -27.40
N GLY A 9 32.64 13.33 -28.01
CA GLY A 9 31.33 13.98 -27.92
C GLY A 9 30.42 13.17 -27.01
N GLY A 10 30.35 13.53 -25.74
CA GLY A 10 29.30 13.05 -24.85
C GLY A 10 28.01 13.82 -25.09
N ALA A 11 26.87 13.10 -25.10
CA ALA A 11 25.58 13.63 -24.63
C ALA A 11 24.50 12.53 -24.68
N ALA A 12 24.03 12.18 -23.48
CA ALA A 12 22.63 11.91 -23.14
C ALA A 12 21.91 10.71 -23.80
N LEU A 13 22.16 9.52 -23.24
CA LEU A 13 21.11 8.50 -23.07
C LEU A 13 20.14 9.01 -21.99
N VAL A 14 18.96 9.53 -22.38
CA VAL A 14 17.84 9.71 -21.45
C VAL A 14 16.79 8.68 -21.78
N LEU A 15 16.98 7.49 -21.20
CA LEU A 15 15.95 6.47 -21.08
C LEU A 15 14.94 7.01 -20.04
N CYS A 16 13.84 7.63 -20.49
CA CYS A 16 12.70 7.92 -19.62
C CYS A 16 11.99 6.60 -19.30
N SER A 17 12.54 5.86 -18.35
CA SER A 17 11.83 4.79 -17.66
C SER A 17 10.65 5.43 -16.92
N LEU A 18 9.45 5.24 -17.46
CA LEU A 18 8.20 5.46 -16.73
C LEU A 18 8.22 4.55 -15.51
N ILE A 19 8.55 5.14 -14.36
CA ILE A 19 8.42 4.52 -13.06
C ILE A 19 6.92 4.48 -12.78
N ALA A 20 6.24 3.48 -13.33
CA ALA A 20 4.93 3.08 -12.82
C ALA A 20 5.20 2.53 -11.42
N SER A 21 5.04 3.38 -10.39
CA SER A 21 4.94 2.89 -9.02
C SER A 21 3.81 1.87 -9.00
N PRO A 22 4.08 0.58 -8.74
CA PRO A 22 3.00 -0.29 -8.37
C PRO A 22 2.58 0.23 -7.00
N GLY A 23 1.46 0.95 -6.94
CA GLY A 23 0.62 0.84 -5.77
C GLY A 23 0.31 -0.64 -5.68
N ALA A 24 1.10 -1.35 -4.87
CA ALA A 24 0.92 -2.77 -4.64
C ALA A 24 -0.51 -2.88 -4.13
N ALA A 25 -1.40 -3.33 -5.00
CA ALA A 25 -2.76 -3.65 -4.62
C ALA A 25 -2.61 -4.63 -3.47
N ALA A 26 -3.03 -4.22 -2.28
CA ALA A 26 -2.96 -5.06 -1.12
C ALA A 26 -3.72 -6.33 -1.45
N ASP A 27 -3.04 -7.48 -1.42
CA ASP A 27 -3.68 -8.75 -1.70
C ASP A 27 -4.72 -8.99 -0.58
N PRO A 28 -6.02 -9.16 -0.88
CA PRO A 28 -7.04 -9.33 0.14
C PRO A 28 -6.79 -10.56 1.03
N SER A 29 -6.08 -11.58 0.53
CA SER A 29 -5.64 -12.72 1.33
C SER A 29 -4.58 -12.33 2.37
N THR A 30 -3.75 -11.33 2.08
CA THR A 30 -2.80 -10.76 3.06
C THR A 30 -3.50 -9.89 4.10
N GLY A 31 -4.56 -9.16 3.71
CA GLY A 31 -5.36 -8.36 4.63
C GLY A 31 -6.14 -9.21 5.64
N ALA A 32 -6.79 -10.29 5.20
CA ALA A 32 -7.48 -11.23 6.09
C ALA A 32 -6.53 -11.93 7.09
N GLN A 33 -5.32 -12.27 6.65
CA GLN A 33 -4.29 -12.85 7.51
C GLN A 33 -3.77 -11.82 8.53
N ALA A 34 -3.49 -10.59 8.08
CA ALA A 34 -3.09 -9.50 8.95
C ALA A 34 -4.16 -9.18 10.01
N TRP A 35 -5.44 -9.20 9.62
CA TRP A 35 -6.56 -9.08 10.55
C TRP A 35 -6.57 -10.19 11.60
N THR A 36 -6.45 -11.44 11.15
CA THR A 36 -6.43 -12.61 12.05
C THR A 36 -5.29 -12.52 13.07
N ALA A 37 -4.10 -12.12 12.63
CA ALA A 37 -2.91 -12.04 13.47
C ALA A 37 -2.96 -10.89 14.49
N ASN A 38 -3.54 -9.74 14.14
CA ASN A 38 -3.42 -8.51 14.94
C ASN A 38 -4.73 -8.07 15.61
N CYS A 39 -5.88 -8.40 15.03
CA CYS A 39 -7.16 -7.80 15.39
C CYS A 39 -8.16 -8.82 15.95
N ALA A 40 -8.20 -10.04 15.40
CA ALA A 40 -9.26 -11.02 15.66
C ALA A 40 -9.39 -11.48 17.12
N LYS A 41 -8.33 -11.35 17.91
CA LYS A 41 -8.36 -11.63 19.35
C LYS A 41 -9.36 -10.75 20.10
N CYS A 42 -9.45 -9.47 19.72
CA CYS A 42 -10.35 -8.49 20.34
C CYS A 42 -11.59 -8.21 19.48
N HIS A 43 -11.41 -8.22 18.15
CA HIS A 43 -12.46 -7.94 17.18
C HIS A 43 -12.81 -9.21 16.40
N ARG A 44 -13.73 -10.00 16.96
CA ARG A 44 -14.10 -11.29 16.39
C ARG A 44 -14.84 -11.19 15.05
N ASP A 45 -15.57 -10.10 14.85
CA ASP A 45 -16.42 -9.88 13.68
C ASP A 45 -15.88 -8.70 12.84
N PRO A 46 -15.19 -8.97 11.73
CA PRO A 46 -14.66 -7.91 10.87
C PRO A 46 -15.75 -7.07 10.22
N ALA A 47 -16.94 -7.62 9.92
CA ALA A 47 -18.02 -6.89 9.27
C ALA A 47 -18.57 -5.77 10.17
N ARG A 48 -18.65 -6.03 11.49
CA ARG A 48 -19.03 -5.00 12.49
C ARG A 48 -18.02 -3.87 12.59
N ILE A 49 -16.75 -4.15 12.35
CA ILE A 49 -15.73 -3.10 12.35
C ILE A 49 -15.77 -2.36 11.02
N ALA A 50 -15.83 -3.09 9.90
CA ALA A 50 -15.87 -2.54 8.55
C ALA A 50 -16.99 -1.51 8.35
N SER A 51 -18.16 -1.68 8.96
CA SER A 51 -19.26 -0.69 8.90
C SER A 51 -18.94 0.67 9.54
N ALA A 52 -17.93 0.74 10.42
CA ALA A 52 -17.43 1.96 11.04
C ALA A 52 -16.15 2.50 10.38
N ILE A 53 -15.67 1.83 9.33
CA ILE A 53 -14.44 2.20 8.62
C ILE A 53 -14.79 3.14 7.45
N PRO A 54 -13.92 4.11 7.13
CA PRO A 54 -14.01 4.93 5.93
C PRO A 54 -14.36 4.15 4.67
N VAL A 55 -15.33 4.65 3.89
CA VAL A 55 -15.72 4.06 2.60
C VAL A 55 -14.56 4.06 1.60
N PRO A 56 -14.59 3.19 0.57
CA PRO A 56 -13.63 3.28 -0.53
C PRO A 56 -13.58 4.70 -1.11
N ASN A 57 -12.37 5.22 -1.32
CA ASN A 57 -12.05 6.60 -1.75
C ASN A 57 -12.14 7.71 -0.69
N ASP A 58 -12.53 7.43 0.56
CA ASP A 58 -12.35 8.40 1.65
C ASP A 58 -10.87 8.44 2.10
N THR A 59 -10.07 9.23 1.39
CA THR A 59 -8.63 9.35 1.65
C THR A 59 -8.33 9.95 3.02
N ALA A 60 -9.17 10.88 3.51
CA ALA A 60 -8.98 11.51 4.80
C ALA A 60 -9.30 10.55 5.94
N GLY A 61 -10.37 9.78 5.80
CA GLY A 61 -10.73 8.71 6.72
C GLY A 61 -9.65 7.61 6.75
N ALA A 62 -9.20 7.14 5.58
CA ALA A 62 -8.15 6.13 5.49
C ALA A 62 -6.85 6.59 6.18
N ALA A 63 -6.46 7.86 6.03
CA ALA A 63 -5.29 8.41 6.71
C ALA A 63 -5.45 8.49 8.24
N ARG A 64 -6.66 8.79 8.74
CA ARG A 64 -6.95 8.76 10.19
C ARG A 64 -6.86 7.34 10.74
N LEU A 65 -7.42 6.38 10.01
CA LEU A 65 -7.37 4.97 10.37
C LEU A 65 -5.93 4.43 10.37
N ASP A 66 -5.13 4.77 9.35
CA ASP A 66 -3.71 4.41 9.31
C ASP A 66 -2.94 4.89 10.55
N ARG A 67 -3.15 6.16 10.93
CA ARG A 67 -2.51 6.72 12.13
C ARG A 67 -2.95 6.00 13.41
N PHE A 68 -4.24 5.70 13.54
CA PHE A 68 -4.73 4.95 14.69
C PHE A 68 -4.09 3.56 14.80
N LEU A 69 -4.03 2.84 13.68
CA LEU A 69 -3.47 1.49 13.63
C LEU A 69 -1.97 1.43 13.95
N ALA A 70 -1.22 2.50 13.66
CA ALA A 70 0.20 2.58 13.97
C ALA A 70 0.47 2.46 15.48
N ASP A 71 -0.44 2.99 16.30
CA ASP A 71 -0.39 2.90 17.77
C ASP A 71 -1.28 1.77 18.32
N HIS A 72 -2.08 1.13 17.45
CA HIS A 72 -3.05 0.10 17.80
C HIS A 72 -2.79 -1.22 17.05
N HIS A 73 -1.80 -1.98 17.53
CA HIS A 73 -1.46 -3.36 17.10
C HIS A 73 -0.95 -3.57 15.67
N ALA A 74 -0.86 -2.54 14.81
CA ALA A 74 -0.30 -2.65 13.46
C ALA A 74 0.77 -1.57 13.18
N ARG A 75 1.93 -1.69 13.83
CA ARG A 75 3.04 -0.71 13.70
C ARG A 75 3.67 -0.66 12.31
N ASP A 76 3.68 -1.78 11.59
CA ASP A 76 4.23 -1.88 10.26
C ASP A 76 3.30 -1.24 9.21
N ALA A 77 3.84 -0.34 8.37
CA ALA A 77 3.05 0.43 7.41
C ALA A 77 2.42 -0.44 6.33
N SER A 78 3.10 -1.50 5.87
CA SER A 78 2.55 -2.40 4.86
C SER A 78 1.41 -3.26 5.42
N THR A 79 1.53 -3.67 6.69
CA THR A 79 0.46 -4.38 7.41
C THR A 79 -0.79 -3.51 7.56
N ARG A 80 -0.63 -2.22 7.89
CA ARG A 80 -1.78 -1.29 7.96
C ARG A 80 -2.45 -1.12 6.62
N ALA A 81 -1.69 -0.88 5.56
CA ALA A 81 -2.23 -0.75 4.22
C ALA A 81 -3.06 -1.98 3.82
N ALA A 82 -2.55 -3.18 4.13
CA ALA A 82 -3.27 -4.44 3.87
C ALA A 82 -4.58 -4.56 4.67
N ILE A 83 -4.56 -4.21 5.96
CA ILE A 83 -5.76 -4.22 6.82
C ILE A 83 -6.80 -3.21 6.33
N ILE A 84 -6.39 -1.98 6.01
CA ILE A 84 -7.29 -0.91 5.59
C ILE A 84 -7.98 -1.27 4.28
N SER A 85 -7.21 -1.70 3.27
CA SER A 85 -7.76 -2.11 1.97
C SER A 85 -8.77 -3.24 2.15
N TRP A 86 -8.42 -4.27 2.92
CA TRP A 86 -9.29 -5.42 3.12
C TRP A 86 -10.56 -5.08 3.91
N LEU A 87 -10.49 -4.21 4.92
CA LEU A 87 -11.67 -3.75 5.66
C LEU A 87 -12.62 -2.91 4.79
N GLN A 88 -12.09 -2.15 3.84
CA GLN A 88 -12.89 -1.40 2.87
C GLN A 88 -13.63 -2.34 1.90
N ASP A 89 -12.99 -3.44 1.49
CA ASP A 89 -13.66 -4.50 0.73
C ASP A 89 -14.75 -5.19 1.55
N GLN A 90 -14.53 -5.41 2.87
CA GLN A 90 -15.56 -5.96 3.76
C GLN A 90 -16.76 -5.03 3.93
N ALA A 91 -16.56 -3.72 3.90
CA ALA A 91 -17.64 -2.73 4.00
C ALA A 91 -18.53 -2.66 2.74
N SER A 92 -18.06 -3.24 1.64
CA SER A 92 -18.71 -3.18 0.32
C SER A 92 -19.44 -4.48 -0.06
N GLN A 93 -19.41 -5.49 0.81
CA GLN A 93 -20.07 -6.79 0.66
C GLN A 93 -21.41 -6.83 1.40
#